data_AF-A0A661WFW0-F1
#
_entry.id   AF-A0A661WFW0-F1
#
_cell.length_a   1.000
_cell.length_b   1.000
_cell.length_c   1.000
_cell.angle_alpha   90.00
_cell.angle_beta   90.00
_cell.angle_gamma   90.00
#
_symmetry.space_group_name_H-M   'P 1'
#
loop_
_entity.id
_entity.type
_entity.pdbx_description
1 polymer ?
#
loop_
_entity_poly.entity_id
_entity_poly.type
_entity_poly.pdbx_seq_one_letter_code
_entity_poly.pdbx_strand_id
1 'polypeptide(L)'
;MEKQTHHQKLHDLIGSLPQESGFIKRMRFHQAWWRAFVLGEEQGKWPNSKDLEKRIGSTIPEGQESGKNFLTENTLAAVQKTQLERKETEFGMMEPDRLFNNLLSSQPLCFNFFGELKLDLDLAAAVMGCFYPAVTRVTNVWFEFAPLARYTQDNSAFDIAVELEIGDRKGLLGMECKFTEPFSQKEYDKPAYREIFQKSDVFKEEYATYISSRYNQLFRNQLMAEAVVQNGDYEFVHTGLFCHQEDQNATRIGAEFADLLDLEENFQVITFRDFMERVQQLPLSWEQRDWSNLLWARYCSTRLSESLIEELR
;
A
#
# COMPACT_ATOMS: atom_id res chain seq x y z
N MET A 1 -20.62 8.71 -38.50
CA MET A 1 -19.81 9.90 -38.18
C MET A 1 -19.89 10.24 -36.69
N GLU A 2 -21.06 10.54 -36.12
CA GLU A 2 -21.20 10.92 -34.69
C GLU A 2 -20.65 9.89 -33.69
N LYS A 3 -20.92 8.58 -33.87
CA LYS A 3 -20.36 7.52 -33.00
C LYS A 3 -18.83 7.48 -33.01
N GLN A 4 -18.22 7.70 -34.18
CA GLN A 4 -16.77 7.68 -34.34
C GLN A 4 -16.13 8.92 -33.69
N THR A 5 -16.81 10.06 -33.76
CA THR A 5 -16.41 11.29 -33.04
C THR A 5 -16.55 11.15 -31.53
N HIS A 6 -17.59 10.45 -31.05
CA HIS A 6 -17.79 10.20 -29.61
C HIS A 6 -16.71 9.25 -29.05
N HIS A 7 -16.43 8.16 -29.77
CA HIS A 7 -15.40 7.20 -29.39
C HIS A 7 -14.00 7.83 -29.33
N GLN A 8 -13.65 8.69 -30.30
CA GLN A 8 -12.38 9.43 -30.25
C GLN A 8 -12.30 10.34 -29.02
N LYS A 9 -13.36 11.08 -28.70
CA LYS A 9 -13.39 11.94 -27.49
C LYS A 9 -13.21 11.14 -26.21
N LEU A 10 -13.84 9.97 -26.09
CA LEU A 10 -13.66 9.08 -24.93
C LEU A 10 -12.22 8.57 -24.83
N HIS A 11 -11.62 8.18 -25.96
CA HIS A 11 -10.22 7.77 -26.00
C HIS A 11 -9.28 8.90 -25.58
N ASP A 12 -9.52 10.13 -26.07
CA ASP A 12 -8.72 11.31 -25.70
C ASP A 12 -8.87 11.66 -24.20
N LEU A 13 -10.08 11.51 -23.65
CA LEU A 13 -10.36 11.74 -22.23
C LEU A 13 -9.70 10.71 -21.33
N ILE A 14 -9.79 9.41 -21.64
CA ILE A 14 -9.12 8.34 -20.85
C ILE A 14 -7.61 8.45 -20.97
N GLY A 15 -7.12 8.80 -22.15
CA GLY A 15 -5.71 8.98 -22.42
C GLY A 15 -4.95 7.71 -22.76
N SER A 16 -3.62 7.87 -22.89
CA SER A 16 -2.74 6.79 -23.32
C SER A 16 -2.71 5.64 -22.32
N LEU A 17 -2.87 4.40 -22.82
CA LEU A 17 -2.76 3.16 -22.04
C LEU A 17 -1.68 2.27 -22.67
N PRO A 18 -0.67 1.82 -21.90
CA PRO A 18 0.33 0.87 -22.37
C PRO A 18 -0.29 -0.49 -22.71
N GLN A 19 0.43 -1.28 -23.50
CA GLN A 19 0.06 -2.66 -23.79
C GLN A 19 0.34 -3.52 -22.55
N GLU A 20 -0.73 -3.82 -21.82
CA GLU A 20 -0.75 -4.66 -20.62
C GLU A 20 -1.90 -5.67 -20.72
N SER A 21 -1.97 -6.64 -19.81
CA SER A 21 -3.00 -7.67 -19.81
C SER A 21 -3.60 -7.86 -18.41
N GLY A 22 -4.75 -8.54 -18.38
CA GLY A 22 -5.42 -9.00 -17.15
C GLY A 22 -5.67 -7.90 -16.13
N PHE A 23 -5.32 -8.21 -14.88
CA PHE A 23 -5.52 -7.36 -13.70
C PHE A 23 -4.88 -5.97 -13.83
N ILE A 24 -3.61 -5.90 -14.27
CA ILE A 24 -2.87 -4.63 -14.37
C ILE A 24 -3.55 -3.68 -15.37
N LYS A 25 -3.93 -4.19 -16.56
CA LYS A 25 -4.64 -3.38 -17.56
C LYS A 25 -5.96 -2.83 -17.01
N ARG A 26 -6.72 -3.65 -16.29
CA ARG A 26 -8.02 -3.27 -15.71
C ARG A 26 -7.86 -2.18 -14.65
N MET A 27 -6.89 -2.33 -13.75
CA MET A 27 -6.61 -1.32 -12.72
C MET A 27 -6.08 -0.01 -13.33
N ARG A 28 -5.19 -0.08 -14.33
CA ARG A 28 -4.71 1.10 -15.02
C ARG A 28 -5.83 1.86 -15.72
N PHE A 29 -6.71 1.14 -16.40
CA PHE A 29 -7.89 1.75 -17.00
C PHE A 29 -8.76 2.43 -15.93
N HIS A 30 -9.01 1.74 -14.82
CA HIS A 30 -9.84 2.28 -13.75
C HIS A 30 -9.25 3.56 -13.13
N GLN A 31 -7.93 3.63 -12.91
CA GLN A 31 -7.27 4.86 -12.45
C GLN A 31 -7.30 5.97 -13.52
N ALA A 32 -7.22 5.63 -14.80
CA ALA A 32 -7.38 6.59 -15.89
C ALA A 32 -8.81 7.14 -16.00
N TRP A 33 -9.80 6.28 -15.76
CA TRP A 33 -11.20 6.67 -15.62
C TRP A 33 -11.40 7.60 -14.41
N TRP A 34 -10.84 7.24 -13.25
CA TRP A 34 -10.91 8.08 -12.04
C TRP A 34 -10.36 9.48 -12.30
N ARG A 35 -9.18 9.57 -12.92
CA ARG A 35 -8.61 10.86 -13.34
C ARG A 35 -9.57 11.66 -14.23
N ALA A 36 -10.06 11.05 -15.30
CA ALA A 36 -10.80 11.76 -16.33
C ALA A 36 -12.21 12.17 -15.89
N PHE A 37 -12.92 11.29 -15.17
CA PHE A 37 -14.35 11.45 -14.90
C PHE A 37 -14.67 11.82 -13.46
N VAL A 38 -13.77 11.53 -12.51
CA VAL A 38 -13.97 11.89 -11.09
C VAL A 38 -13.16 13.13 -10.75
N LEU A 39 -11.88 13.17 -11.10
CA LEU A 39 -11.03 14.33 -10.82
C LEU A 39 -11.17 15.46 -11.85
N GLY A 40 -11.57 15.11 -13.09
CA GLY A 40 -11.63 16.06 -14.21
C GLY A 40 -10.25 16.60 -14.62
N GLU A 41 -9.20 15.81 -14.39
CA GLU A 41 -7.81 16.22 -14.60
C GLU A 41 -7.28 15.84 -15.98
N GLU A 42 -6.30 16.58 -16.48
CA GLU A 42 -5.55 16.21 -17.70
C GLU A 42 -4.57 15.06 -17.43
N GLN A 43 -3.99 14.48 -18.48
CA GLN A 43 -2.99 13.41 -18.35
C GLN A 43 -1.65 13.97 -17.86
N GLY A 44 -1.09 13.33 -16.84
CA GLY A 44 0.24 13.62 -16.32
C GLY A 44 1.35 12.93 -17.11
N LYS A 45 2.61 13.22 -16.72
CA LYS A 45 3.81 12.56 -17.27
C LYS A 45 3.77 11.05 -17.04
N TRP A 46 4.34 10.27 -17.96
CA TRP A 46 4.52 8.84 -17.78
C TRP A 46 5.85 8.56 -17.04
N PRO A 47 5.83 8.09 -15.77
CA PRO A 47 7.05 7.95 -14.96
C PRO A 47 8.13 7.04 -15.57
N ASN A 48 7.72 6.01 -16.32
CA ASN A 48 8.64 5.02 -16.89
C ASN A 48 9.07 5.34 -18.33
N SER A 49 8.72 6.52 -18.87
CA SER A 49 9.11 6.89 -20.22
C SER A 49 10.46 7.61 -20.26
N LYS A 50 11.28 7.28 -21.26
CA LYS A 50 12.47 8.08 -21.61
C LYS A 50 12.10 9.42 -22.26
N ASP A 51 10.89 9.52 -22.78
CA ASP A 51 10.34 10.75 -23.34
C ASP A 51 9.60 11.50 -22.24
N LEU A 52 10.19 12.63 -21.81
CA LEU A 52 9.69 13.49 -20.72
C LEU A 52 8.35 14.15 -21.08
N GLU A 53 8.01 14.22 -22.37
CA GLU A 53 6.73 14.74 -22.83
C GLU A 53 5.66 13.67 -22.98
N LYS A 54 6.02 12.39 -22.85
CA LYS A 54 5.05 11.31 -22.92
C LYS A 54 4.11 11.36 -21.72
N ARG A 55 2.80 11.33 -22.01
CA ARG A 55 1.73 11.32 -21.02
C ARG A 55 1.07 9.93 -20.94
N ILE A 56 0.42 9.65 -19.81
CA ILE A 56 -0.31 8.39 -19.57
C ILE A 56 -1.61 8.67 -18.81
N GLY A 57 -2.64 7.87 -19.09
CA GLY A 57 -3.96 8.06 -18.50
C GLY A 57 -4.01 7.92 -16.99
N SER A 58 -3.10 7.16 -16.37
CA SER A 58 -3.12 6.88 -14.93
C SER A 58 -2.30 7.87 -14.08
N THR A 59 -2.00 9.05 -14.60
CA THR A 59 -1.26 10.10 -13.87
C THR A 59 -1.90 11.47 -14.06
N ILE A 60 -1.69 12.37 -13.10
CA ILE A 60 -2.14 13.77 -13.15
C ILE A 60 -0.95 14.74 -13.24
N PRO A 61 -1.12 15.94 -13.84
CA PRO A 61 -0.17 17.03 -13.71
C PRO A 61 -0.31 17.71 -12.33
N GLU A 62 0.77 18.31 -11.82
CA GLU A 62 0.73 19.25 -10.68
C GLU A 62 -0.02 18.70 -9.44
N GLY A 63 0.13 17.39 -9.19
CA GLY A 63 -0.50 16.71 -8.06
C GLY A 63 0.02 17.17 -6.72
N GLN A 64 1.26 17.70 -6.66
CA GLN A 64 1.87 18.18 -5.44
C GLN A 64 1.25 19.48 -4.97
N GLU A 65 0.91 20.37 -5.91
CA GLU A 65 0.24 21.63 -5.67
C GLU A 65 -1.26 21.42 -5.43
N SER A 66 -1.89 20.54 -6.22
CA SER A 66 -3.35 20.35 -6.18
C SER A 66 -3.82 19.38 -5.10
N GLY A 67 -2.98 18.42 -4.68
CA GLY A 67 -3.34 17.37 -3.72
C GLY A 67 -4.36 16.34 -4.24
N LYS A 68 -4.77 16.41 -5.51
CA LYS A 68 -5.90 15.65 -6.07
C LYS A 68 -5.69 14.14 -6.16
N ASN A 69 -4.47 13.66 -5.90
CA ASN A 69 -4.22 12.22 -5.78
C ASN A 69 -4.69 11.64 -4.43
N PHE A 70 -5.05 12.49 -3.47
CA PHE A 70 -5.54 12.07 -2.15
C PHE A 70 -7.06 12.25 -2.05
N LEU A 71 -7.72 11.28 -1.43
CA LEU A 71 -9.18 11.19 -1.41
C LEU A 71 -9.85 12.24 -0.50
N THR A 72 -9.15 12.65 0.56
CA THR A 72 -9.67 13.56 1.58
C THR A 72 -8.61 14.57 1.99
N GLU A 73 -9.04 15.70 2.54
CA GLU A 73 -8.14 16.70 3.13
C GLU A 73 -7.31 16.11 4.28
N ASN A 74 -7.91 15.23 5.08
CA ASN A 74 -7.23 14.49 6.14
C ASN A 74 -6.11 13.59 5.58
N THR A 75 -6.34 12.90 4.47
CA THR A 75 -5.27 12.10 3.84
C THR A 75 -4.12 12.99 3.39
N LEU A 76 -4.39 14.13 2.75
CA LEU A 76 -3.37 15.09 2.36
C LEU A 76 -2.62 15.66 3.58
N ALA A 77 -3.33 15.98 4.66
CA ALA A 77 -2.72 16.42 5.91
C ALA A 77 -1.84 15.32 6.53
N ALA A 78 -2.21 14.04 6.41
CA ALA A 78 -1.39 12.91 6.85
C ALA A 78 -0.08 12.82 6.05
N VAL A 79 -0.12 13.06 4.73
CA VAL A 79 1.06 13.15 3.86
C VAL A 79 1.98 14.29 4.32
N GLN A 80 1.42 15.49 4.51
CA GLN A 80 2.18 16.67 4.94
C GLN A 80 2.83 16.44 6.32
N LYS A 81 2.07 15.90 7.27
CA LYS A 81 2.58 15.52 8.60
C LYS A 81 3.72 14.50 8.48
N THR A 82 3.58 13.49 7.64
CA THR A 82 4.63 12.48 7.40
C THR A 82 5.89 13.08 6.78
N GLN A 83 5.75 14.02 5.83
CA GLN A 83 6.88 14.73 5.24
C GLN A 83 7.63 15.61 6.25
N LEU A 84 6.92 16.22 7.20
CA LEU A 84 7.53 16.99 8.29
C LEU A 84 8.28 16.07 9.25
N GLU A 85 7.63 15.01 9.73
CA GLU A 85 8.24 14.01 10.63
C GLU A 85 9.54 13.43 10.03
N ARG A 86 9.56 13.15 8.72
CA ARG A 86 10.76 12.59 8.07
C ARG A 86 11.91 13.56 7.87
N LYS A 87 11.64 14.86 7.70
CA LYS A 87 12.72 15.87 7.70
C LYS A 87 13.48 15.86 9.02
N GLU A 88 12.85 15.39 10.09
CA GLU A 88 13.45 15.29 11.42
C GLU A 88 14.15 13.94 11.65
N THR A 89 13.82 12.88 10.88
CA THR A 89 14.26 11.50 11.17
C THR A 89 15.00 10.75 10.04
N GLU A 90 15.17 11.34 8.84
CA GLU A 90 15.89 10.75 7.68
C GLU A 90 15.40 9.36 7.18
N PHE A 91 14.10 9.04 7.28
CA PHE A 91 13.57 7.72 6.93
C PHE A 91 12.84 7.61 5.58
N GLY A 92 13.12 6.52 4.84
CA GLY A 92 12.36 6.04 3.70
C GLY A 92 12.38 6.96 2.47
N MET A 93 12.25 6.41 1.26
CA MET A 93 12.19 7.22 0.05
C MET A 93 10.73 7.52 -0.32
N MET A 94 10.28 8.76 -0.08
CA MET A 94 9.11 9.29 -0.79
C MET A 94 9.58 9.91 -2.09
N GLU A 95 9.16 9.34 -3.21
CA GLU A 95 9.40 9.91 -4.53
C GLU A 95 8.22 10.86 -4.84
N PRO A 96 8.41 12.21 -4.82
CA PRO A 96 7.29 13.14 -4.89
C PRO A 96 6.43 12.95 -6.14
N ASP A 97 7.03 12.71 -7.31
CA ASP A 97 6.29 12.45 -8.53
C ASP A 97 5.45 11.17 -8.44
N ARG A 98 5.98 10.11 -7.83
CA ARG A 98 5.25 8.85 -7.62
C ARG A 98 4.09 9.05 -6.65
N LEU A 99 4.34 9.75 -5.55
CA LEU A 99 3.36 10.01 -4.49
C LEU A 99 2.23 10.92 -4.96
N PHE A 100 2.54 12.02 -5.63
CA PHE A 100 1.55 13.04 -5.95
C PHE A 100 0.91 12.88 -7.32
N ASN A 101 1.61 12.28 -8.29
CA ASN A 101 1.13 12.28 -9.68
C ASN A 101 0.69 10.90 -10.19
N ASN A 102 1.13 9.80 -9.57
CA ASN A 102 0.82 8.44 -10.05
C ASN A 102 -0.37 7.82 -9.30
N LEU A 103 -1.53 7.76 -9.96
CA LEU A 103 -2.76 7.20 -9.36
C LEU A 103 -2.70 5.67 -9.27
N LEU A 104 -1.84 5.01 -10.03
CA LEU A 104 -1.65 3.56 -10.06
C LEU A 104 -0.42 3.13 -9.25
N SER A 105 -0.12 3.81 -8.15
CA SER A 105 0.98 3.43 -7.28
C SER A 105 0.54 3.05 -5.87
N SER A 106 1.21 2.05 -5.30
CA SER A 106 0.99 1.60 -3.91
C SER A 106 1.28 2.69 -2.88
N GLN A 107 2.20 3.62 -3.14
CA GLN A 107 2.57 4.67 -2.18
C GLN A 107 1.41 5.65 -1.87
N PRO A 108 0.79 6.33 -2.85
CA PRO A 108 -0.43 7.12 -2.59
C PRO A 108 -1.62 6.27 -2.18
N LEU A 109 -1.72 5.03 -2.64
CA LEU A 109 -2.74 4.09 -2.17
C LEU A 109 -2.64 3.88 -0.65
N CYS A 110 -1.43 3.64 -0.15
CA CYS A 110 -1.16 3.47 1.28
C CYS A 110 -1.68 4.69 2.07
N PHE A 111 -1.34 5.91 1.64
CA PHE A 111 -1.87 7.12 2.27
C PHE A 111 -3.39 7.20 2.21
N ASN A 112 -4.01 6.90 1.08
CA ASN A 112 -5.48 6.93 0.98
C ASN A 112 -6.17 5.94 1.92
N PHE A 113 -5.59 4.76 2.15
CA PHE A 113 -6.17 3.75 3.06
C PHE A 113 -5.88 4.01 4.53
N PHE A 114 -4.76 4.65 4.88
CA PHE A 114 -4.33 4.74 6.28
C PHE A 114 -4.15 6.19 6.79
N GLY A 115 -4.33 7.19 5.93
CA GLY A 115 -4.14 8.60 6.25
C GLY A 115 -5.12 9.11 7.30
N GLU A 116 -6.40 8.74 7.19
CA GLU A 116 -7.41 9.02 8.22
C GLU A 116 -7.01 8.42 9.56
N LEU A 117 -6.48 7.20 9.56
CA LEU A 117 -6.08 6.49 10.79
C LEU A 117 -4.90 7.18 11.49
N LYS A 118 -4.01 7.86 10.75
CA LYS A 118 -2.92 8.66 11.34
C LYS A 118 -3.42 9.89 12.08
N LEU A 119 -4.58 10.43 11.69
CA LEU A 119 -5.17 11.61 12.30
C LEU A 119 -6.22 11.26 13.37
N ASP A 120 -6.83 10.08 13.27
CA ASP A 120 -7.82 9.54 14.20
C ASP A 120 -7.38 8.14 14.68
N LEU A 121 -6.68 8.11 15.83
CA LEU A 121 -6.13 6.87 16.39
C LEU A 121 -7.22 5.97 17.02
N ASP A 122 -8.39 6.52 17.36
CA ASP A 122 -9.53 5.73 17.83
C ASP A 122 -10.14 4.95 16.66
N LEU A 123 -10.30 5.63 15.51
CA LEU A 123 -10.64 4.94 14.26
C LEU A 123 -9.56 3.91 13.90
N ALA A 124 -8.27 4.24 14.05
CA ALA A 124 -7.19 3.30 13.80
C ALA A 124 -7.32 2.04 14.67
N ALA A 125 -7.56 2.19 15.97
CA ALA A 125 -7.77 1.07 16.88
C ALA A 125 -9.00 0.24 16.49
N ALA A 126 -10.12 0.87 16.12
CA ALA A 126 -11.31 0.16 15.66
C ALA A 126 -11.04 -0.64 14.36
N VAL A 127 -10.31 -0.06 13.40
CA VAL A 127 -9.95 -0.73 12.15
C VAL A 127 -8.97 -1.87 12.39
N MET A 128 -7.93 -1.67 13.19
CA MET A 128 -6.97 -2.75 13.54
C MET A 128 -7.67 -3.87 14.31
N GLY A 129 -8.60 -3.55 15.21
CA GLY A 129 -9.40 -4.53 15.96
C GLY A 129 -10.24 -5.48 15.09
N CYS A 130 -10.59 -5.09 13.86
CA CYS A 130 -11.25 -5.97 12.89
C CYS A 130 -10.37 -7.14 12.40
N PHE A 131 -9.05 -7.03 12.54
CA PHE A 131 -8.07 -8.01 12.07
C PHE A 131 -7.27 -8.63 13.22
N TYR A 132 -7.06 -7.85 14.28
CA TYR A 132 -6.33 -8.21 15.48
C TYR A 132 -7.20 -7.89 16.71
N PRO A 133 -8.17 -8.76 17.06
CA PRO A 133 -9.19 -8.45 18.09
C PRO A 133 -8.63 -8.17 19.49
N ALA A 134 -7.38 -8.56 19.75
CA ALA A 134 -6.70 -8.31 21.02
C ALA A 134 -6.16 -6.87 21.14
N VAL A 135 -6.12 -6.09 20.05
CA VAL A 135 -5.65 -4.70 20.06
C VAL A 135 -6.53 -3.86 20.97
N THR A 136 -5.92 -3.22 21.96
CA THR A 136 -6.60 -2.35 22.93
C THR A 136 -6.44 -0.88 22.61
N ARG A 137 -5.33 -0.48 21.99
CA ARG A 137 -5.04 0.91 21.64
C ARG A 137 -4.09 1.00 20.45
N VAL A 138 -4.23 2.05 19.65
CA VAL A 138 -3.24 2.46 18.65
C VAL A 138 -2.62 3.77 19.12
N THR A 139 -1.29 3.85 19.11
CA THR A 139 -0.54 5.03 19.57
C THR A 139 0.05 5.82 18.41
N ASN A 140 0.30 5.19 17.27
CA ASN A 140 0.79 5.89 16.08
C ASN A 140 0.58 5.10 14.79
N VAL A 141 0.60 5.83 13.67
CA VAL A 141 0.57 5.29 12.30
C VAL A 141 1.69 5.96 11.50
N TRP A 142 2.60 5.12 10.99
CA TRP A 142 3.81 5.50 10.28
C TRP A 142 3.77 5.03 8.84
N PHE A 143 4.23 5.85 7.90
CA PHE A 143 4.38 5.48 6.49
C PHE A 143 5.86 5.34 6.14
N GLU A 144 6.21 4.32 5.33
CA GLU A 144 7.60 3.89 5.05
C GLU A 144 8.45 3.80 6.32
N PHE A 145 7.96 3.06 7.31
CA PHE A 145 8.61 2.93 8.60
C PHE A 145 9.81 1.97 8.54
N ALA A 146 10.95 2.41 9.06
CA ALA A 146 12.09 1.57 9.37
C ALA A 146 12.66 1.98 10.75
N PRO A 147 13.14 1.04 11.57
CA PRO A 147 13.71 1.35 12.87
C PRO A 147 15.03 2.13 12.74
N LEU A 148 15.25 3.12 13.62
CA LEU A 148 16.48 3.95 13.66
C LEU A 148 17.75 3.11 13.72
N ALA A 149 17.72 2.02 14.47
CA ALA A 149 18.88 1.17 14.70
C ALA A 149 19.33 0.38 13.45
N ARG A 150 18.48 0.28 12.41
CA ARG A 150 18.78 -0.37 11.12
C ARG A 150 19.40 -1.76 11.26
N TYR A 151 18.84 -2.60 12.12
CA TYR A 151 19.37 -3.93 12.44
C TYR A 151 19.62 -4.83 11.22
N THR A 152 18.75 -4.74 10.19
CA THR A 152 18.88 -5.50 8.94
C THR A 152 20.02 -4.99 8.04
N GLN A 153 20.54 -3.79 8.28
CA GLN A 153 21.58 -3.13 7.46
C GLN A 153 21.22 -2.99 5.98
N ASP A 154 19.94 -2.82 5.69
CA ASP A 154 19.43 -2.52 4.36
C ASP A 154 18.54 -1.27 4.38
N ASN A 155 17.85 -1.03 3.27
CA ASN A 155 16.90 0.08 3.12
C ASN A 155 15.45 -0.45 3.08
N SER A 156 15.16 -1.57 3.75
CA SER A 156 13.77 -2.04 3.88
C SER A 156 12.99 -1.10 4.79
N ALA A 157 11.70 -0.98 4.49
CA ALA A 157 10.72 -0.31 5.31
C ALA A 157 9.39 -1.09 5.21
N PHE A 158 8.53 -0.96 6.21
CA PHE A 158 7.12 -1.28 6.05
C PHE A 158 6.45 -0.10 5.37
N ASP A 159 5.64 -0.35 4.34
CA ASP A 159 4.89 0.72 3.67
C ASP A 159 3.95 1.43 4.66
N ILE A 160 3.37 0.67 5.59
CA ILE A 160 2.63 1.16 6.75
C ILE A 160 3.07 0.40 8.01
N ALA A 161 3.27 1.12 9.11
CA ALA A 161 3.43 0.52 10.42
C ALA A 161 2.51 1.18 11.45
N VAL A 162 1.88 0.39 12.30
CA VAL A 162 0.96 0.85 13.35
C VAL A 162 1.55 0.46 14.70
N GLU A 163 1.90 1.45 15.51
CA GLU A 163 2.24 1.21 16.91
C GLU A 163 0.95 0.99 17.69
N LEU A 164 0.90 -0.12 18.41
CA LEU A 164 -0.32 -0.55 19.08
C LEU A 164 -0.02 -1.25 20.41
N GLU A 165 -1.05 -1.45 21.20
CA GLU A 165 -0.98 -2.14 22.48
C GLU A 165 -1.97 -3.29 22.53
N ILE A 166 -1.57 -4.36 23.21
CA ILE A 166 -2.45 -5.46 23.63
C ILE A 166 -2.35 -5.55 25.15
N GLY A 167 -3.36 -5.04 25.84
CA GLY A 167 -3.27 -4.80 27.28
C GLY A 167 -2.18 -3.76 27.57
N ASP A 168 -1.23 -4.11 28.44
CA ASP A 168 -0.08 -3.23 28.78
C ASP A 168 1.13 -3.45 27.87
N ARG A 169 1.06 -4.38 26.91
CA ARG A 169 2.20 -4.76 26.07
C ARG A 169 2.26 -3.87 24.84
N LYS A 170 3.43 -3.26 24.59
CA LYS A 170 3.68 -2.44 23.39
C LYS A 170 4.09 -3.32 22.21
N GLY A 171 3.43 -3.13 21.07
CA GLY A 171 3.73 -3.84 19.83
C GLY A 171 3.71 -2.97 18.59
N LEU A 172 4.02 -3.61 17.47
CA LEU A 172 4.01 -3.01 16.14
C LEU A 172 3.26 -3.93 15.18
N LEU A 173 2.46 -3.37 14.28
CA LEU A 173 2.01 -4.05 13.07
C LEU A 173 2.70 -3.43 11.88
N GLY A 174 3.51 -4.18 11.14
CA GLY A 174 4.18 -3.71 9.93
C GLY A 174 3.65 -4.39 8.67
N MET A 175 3.19 -3.63 7.67
CA MET A 175 2.65 -4.19 6.44
C MET A 175 3.35 -3.67 5.19
N GLU A 176 3.53 -4.56 4.22
CA GLU A 176 3.86 -4.24 2.83
C GLU A 176 2.56 -4.09 2.03
N CYS A 177 2.49 -3.07 1.18
CA CYS A 177 1.34 -2.71 0.35
C CYS A 177 1.65 -2.97 -1.13
N LYS A 178 0.86 -3.84 -1.77
CA LYS A 178 0.91 -4.09 -3.21
C LYS A 178 -0.36 -3.62 -3.91
N PHE A 179 -0.20 -2.84 -4.97
CA PHE A 179 -1.33 -2.48 -5.84
C PHE A 179 -1.25 -3.18 -7.19
N THR A 180 -0.33 -2.74 -8.04
CA THR A 180 -0.07 -3.40 -9.34
C THR A 180 1.41 -3.67 -9.57
N GLU A 181 2.27 -3.09 -8.74
CA GLU A 181 3.70 -3.32 -8.75
C GLU A 181 4.01 -4.76 -8.30
N PRO A 182 4.83 -5.52 -9.05
CA PRO A 182 5.23 -6.85 -8.64
C PRO A 182 6.15 -6.79 -7.42
N PHE A 183 6.34 -7.93 -6.74
CA PHE A 183 7.44 -8.09 -5.81
C PHE A 183 8.79 -7.87 -6.50
N SER A 184 9.71 -7.23 -5.78
CA SER A 184 11.06 -7.02 -6.27
C SER A 184 11.73 -8.37 -6.58
N GLN A 185 12.27 -8.51 -7.79
CA GLN A 185 13.03 -9.69 -8.19
C GLN A 185 14.49 -9.64 -7.71
N LYS A 186 14.89 -8.55 -7.05
CA LYS A 186 16.26 -8.36 -6.58
C LYS A 186 16.45 -9.10 -5.26
N GLU A 187 17.41 -10.02 -5.28
CA GLU A 187 17.83 -10.76 -4.10
C GLU A 187 18.81 -9.94 -3.27
N TYR A 188 18.54 -9.86 -1.98
CA TYR A 188 19.44 -9.29 -0.99
C TYR A 188 19.80 -10.38 0.01
N ASP A 189 21.09 -10.51 0.31
CA ASP A 189 21.61 -11.36 1.37
C ASP A 189 22.69 -10.57 2.11
N LYS A 190 22.40 -10.18 3.35
CA LYS A 190 23.32 -9.44 4.22
C LYS A 190 23.74 -10.33 5.38
N PRO A 191 24.97 -10.21 5.92
CA PRO A 191 25.37 -10.96 7.11
C PRO A 191 24.38 -10.81 8.27
N ALA A 192 23.86 -9.59 8.50
CA ALA A 192 22.87 -9.31 9.54
C ALA A 192 21.59 -10.14 9.42
N TYR A 193 21.15 -10.46 8.20
CA TYR A 193 19.96 -11.28 8.00
C TYR A 193 20.12 -12.67 8.59
N ARG A 194 21.31 -13.27 8.43
CA ARG A 194 21.63 -14.60 8.97
C ARG A 194 21.68 -14.57 10.48
N GLU A 195 22.24 -13.51 11.07
CA GLU A 195 22.30 -13.35 12.53
C GLU A 195 20.91 -13.21 13.15
N ILE A 196 20.03 -12.43 12.54
CA ILE A 196 18.64 -12.26 13.00
C ILE A 196 17.85 -13.57 12.81
N PHE A 197 17.99 -14.20 11.65
CA PHE A 197 17.34 -15.47 11.32
C PHE A 197 17.72 -16.58 12.31
N GLN A 198 19.01 -16.74 12.64
CA GLN A 198 19.49 -17.77 13.56
C GLN A 198 19.02 -17.60 15.00
N LYS A 199 18.59 -16.39 15.38
CA LYS A 199 18.06 -16.08 16.72
C LYS A 199 16.53 -16.12 16.78
N SER A 200 15.88 -16.38 15.65
CA SER A 200 14.43 -16.37 15.53
C SER A 200 13.92 -17.79 15.35
N ASP A 201 12.95 -18.17 16.18
CA ASP A 201 12.25 -19.45 16.07
C ASP A 201 11.03 -19.37 15.12
N VAL A 202 10.84 -18.23 14.45
CA VAL A 202 9.68 -17.95 13.60
C VAL A 202 9.77 -18.64 12.24
N PHE A 203 10.97 -18.93 11.74
CA PHE A 203 11.15 -19.45 10.39
C PHE A 203 11.17 -20.99 10.38
N LYS A 204 10.23 -21.62 9.65
CA LYS A 204 10.08 -23.09 9.58
C LYS A 204 11.06 -23.77 8.62
N GLU A 205 11.51 -23.05 7.60
CA GLU A 205 12.33 -23.60 6.52
C GLU A 205 13.79 -23.16 6.62
N GLU A 206 14.65 -23.72 5.76
CA GLU A 206 16.05 -23.30 5.66
C GLU A 206 16.18 -21.87 5.11
N TYR A 207 17.20 -21.12 5.58
CA TYR A 207 17.48 -19.73 5.18
C TYR A 207 17.46 -19.52 3.65
N ALA A 208 17.94 -20.50 2.88
CA ALA A 208 17.98 -20.47 1.41
C ALA A 208 16.59 -20.26 0.76
N THR A 209 15.53 -20.77 1.39
CA THR A 209 14.15 -20.58 0.93
C THR A 209 13.77 -19.10 0.94
N TYR A 210 14.09 -18.40 2.03
CA TYR A 210 13.67 -17.03 2.26
C TYR A 210 14.46 -15.99 1.45
N ILE A 211 15.75 -16.23 1.20
CA ILE A 211 16.56 -15.30 0.39
C ILE A 211 16.26 -15.37 -1.11
N SER A 212 15.52 -16.38 -1.57
CA SER A 212 15.09 -16.47 -2.96
C SER A 212 14.31 -15.22 -3.38
N SER A 213 14.47 -14.79 -4.63
CA SER A 213 13.76 -13.64 -5.22
C SER A 213 12.25 -13.63 -4.98
N ARG A 214 11.66 -14.79 -4.78
CA ARG A 214 10.24 -14.98 -4.53
C ARG A 214 9.78 -14.44 -3.17
N TYR A 215 10.55 -14.67 -2.12
CA TYR A 215 10.19 -14.31 -0.75
C TYR A 215 11.08 -13.20 -0.17
N ASN A 216 12.18 -12.84 -0.84
CA ASN A 216 13.20 -11.92 -0.33
C ASN A 216 12.62 -10.61 0.23
N GLN A 217 11.62 -10.03 -0.45
CA GLN A 217 11.00 -8.79 0.02
C GLN A 217 10.24 -8.98 1.33
N LEU A 218 9.30 -9.93 1.40
CA LEU A 218 8.55 -10.22 2.63
C LEU A 218 9.46 -10.74 3.75
N PHE A 219 10.48 -11.51 3.40
CA PHE A 219 11.49 -11.97 4.34
C PHE A 219 12.23 -10.81 5.00
N ARG A 220 12.62 -9.79 4.24
CA ARG A 220 13.29 -8.60 4.81
C ARG A 220 12.36 -7.82 5.75
N ASN A 221 11.07 -7.75 5.44
CA ASN A 221 10.08 -7.18 6.35
C ASN A 221 9.96 -8.02 7.64
N GLN A 222 9.91 -9.34 7.54
CA GLN A 222 9.88 -10.22 8.72
C GLN A 222 11.17 -10.12 9.54
N LEU A 223 12.36 -10.10 8.91
CA LEU A 223 13.62 -9.91 9.63
C LEU A 223 13.66 -8.59 10.39
N MET A 224 13.07 -7.53 9.84
CA MET A 224 12.96 -6.26 10.55
C MET A 224 12.04 -6.37 11.78
N ALA A 225 10.92 -7.08 11.67
CA ALA A 225 10.04 -7.41 12.79
C ALA A 225 10.77 -8.22 13.89
N GLU A 226 11.46 -9.30 13.50
CA GLU A 226 12.24 -10.12 14.42
C GLU A 226 13.32 -9.30 15.13
N ALA A 227 14.04 -8.46 14.38
CA ALA A 227 15.12 -7.69 14.95
C ALA A 227 14.67 -6.68 16.01
N VAL A 228 13.54 -5.99 15.81
CA VAL A 228 13.05 -5.03 16.81
C VAL A 228 12.56 -5.73 18.08
N VAL A 229 12.01 -6.96 17.98
CA VAL A 229 11.66 -7.78 19.16
C VAL A 229 12.92 -8.28 19.87
N GLN A 230 13.88 -8.84 19.12
CA GLN A 230 15.15 -9.36 19.67
C GLN A 230 15.96 -8.31 20.43
N ASN A 231 15.80 -7.03 20.08
CA ASN A 231 16.49 -5.91 20.73
C ASN A 231 15.63 -5.18 21.78
N GLY A 232 14.37 -5.59 21.99
CA GLY A 232 13.50 -5.04 23.03
C GLY A 232 12.87 -3.69 22.70
N ASP A 233 12.84 -3.28 21.42
CA ASP A 233 12.14 -2.07 20.98
C ASP A 233 10.61 -2.22 21.08
N TYR A 234 10.12 -3.45 20.85
CA TYR A 234 8.73 -3.87 20.95
C TYR A 234 8.64 -5.24 21.60
N GLU A 235 7.55 -5.50 22.32
CA GLU A 235 7.31 -6.79 22.99
C GLU A 235 6.70 -7.85 22.05
N PHE A 236 6.14 -7.40 20.92
CA PHE A 236 5.67 -8.26 19.84
C PHE A 236 5.56 -7.45 18.54
N VAL A 237 5.62 -8.15 17.41
CA VAL A 237 5.36 -7.56 16.11
C VAL A 237 4.49 -8.49 15.29
N HIS A 238 3.40 -7.95 14.75
CA HIS A 238 2.65 -8.55 13.67
C HIS A 238 3.16 -7.99 12.33
N THR A 239 3.11 -8.80 11.29
CA THR A 239 3.45 -8.43 9.93
C THR A 239 2.29 -8.71 8.99
N GLY A 240 2.34 -8.18 7.77
CA GLY A 240 1.30 -8.52 6.80
C GLY A 240 1.55 -8.01 5.41
N LEU A 241 0.70 -8.48 4.51
CA LEU A 241 0.61 -8.03 3.13
C LEU A 241 -0.77 -7.43 2.91
N PHE A 242 -0.80 -6.15 2.52
CA PHE A 242 -2.00 -5.47 2.07
C PHE A 242 -2.05 -5.45 0.54
N CYS A 243 -3.02 -6.10 -0.08
CA CYS A 243 -3.06 -6.20 -1.55
C CYS A 243 -4.46 -6.23 -2.16
N HIS A 244 -4.55 -6.03 -3.46
CA HIS A 244 -5.83 -6.16 -4.16
C HIS A 244 -6.26 -7.64 -4.26
N GLN A 245 -7.51 -7.94 -3.98
CA GLN A 245 -8.07 -9.31 -3.95
C GLN A 245 -7.97 -10.08 -5.29
N GLU A 246 -7.82 -9.36 -6.41
CA GLU A 246 -7.64 -9.95 -7.74
C GLU A 246 -6.17 -10.10 -8.16
N ASP A 247 -5.21 -9.59 -7.38
CA ASP A 247 -3.80 -9.86 -7.61
C ASP A 247 -3.46 -11.26 -7.09
N GLN A 248 -3.78 -12.26 -7.91
CA GLN A 248 -3.56 -13.67 -7.60
C GLN A 248 -2.09 -13.99 -7.32
N ASN A 249 -1.15 -13.22 -7.88
CA ASN A 249 0.25 -13.44 -7.62
C ASN A 249 0.62 -12.93 -6.21
N ALA A 250 0.16 -11.74 -5.84
CA ALA A 250 0.40 -11.19 -4.51
C ALA A 250 -0.25 -12.03 -3.42
N THR A 251 -1.54 -12.38 -3.57
CA THR A 251 -2.26 -13.17 -2.56
C THR A 251 -1.63 -14.55 -2.37
N ARG A 252 -1.23 -15.21 -3.46
CA ARG A 252 -0.59 -16.53 -3.41
C ARG A 252 0.79 -16.48 -2.75
N ILE A 253 1.64 -15.52 -3.12
CA ILE A 253 2.96 -15.36 -2.49
C ILE A 253 2.81 -15.04 -1.00
N GLY A 254 1.86 -14.18 -0.63
CA GLY A 254 1.58 -13.86 0.77
C GLY A 254 1.11 -15.06 1.58
N ALA A 255 0.18 -15.86 1.04
CA ALA A 255 -0.31 -17.06 1.69
C ALA A 255 0.79 -18.12 1.84
N GLU A 256 1.53 -18.39 0.76
CA GLU A 256 2.67 -19.31 0.81
C GLU A 256 3.74 -18.83 1.81
N PHE A 257 4.02 -17.52 1.87
CA PHE A 257 4.96 -16.97 2.85
C PHE A 257 4.47 -17.13 4.29
N ALA A 258 3.17 -16.94 4.55
CA ALA A 258 2.59 -17.16 5.87
C ALA A 258 2.77 -18.62 6.33
N ASP A 259 2.60 -19.59 5.43
CA ASP A 259 2.79 -21.01 5.73
C ASP A 259 4.24 -21.32 6.18
N LEU A 260 5.22 -20.54 5.72
CA LEU A 260 6.65 -20.66 6.10
C LEU A 260 6.98 -20.11 7.49
N LEU A 261 6.01 -19.50 8.20
CA LEU A 261 6.23 -18.90 9.52
C LEU A 261 5.51 -19.69 10.62
N ASP A 262 6.19 -19.94 11.74
CA ASP A 262 5.65 -20.64 12.92
C ASP A 262 4.98 -19.66 13.88
N LEU A 263 3.92 -19.02 13.39
CA LEU A 263 3.22 -17.97 14.10
C LEU A 263 1.72 -18.25 14.14
N GLU A 264 1.20 -18.50 15.34
CA GLU A 264 -0.21 -18.27 15.62
C GLU A 264 -0.46 -16.75 15.48
N GLU A 265 -1.14 -16.36 14.40
CA GLU A 265 -1.73 -15.02 14.14
C GLU A 265 -0.83 -13.85 13.68
N ASN A 266 0.49 -14.00 13.47
CA ASN A 266 1.34 -12.82 13.23
C ASN A 266 1.51 -12.34 11.78
N PHE A 267 1.39 -13.16 10.73
CA PHE A 267 1.41 -12.67 9.34
C PHE A 267 0.03 -12.81 8.71
N GLN A 268 -0.59 -11.68 8.31
CA GLN A 268 -1.88 -11.70 7.61
C GLN A 268 -1.79 -11.14 6.19
N VAL A 269 -2.43 -11.83 5.25
CA VAL A 269 -2.79 -11.24 3.95
C VAL A 269 -4.15 -10.57 4.11
N ILE A 270 -4.18 -9.24 4.07
CA ILE A 270 -5.41 -8.45 4.15
C ILE A 270 -5.68 -7.89 2.76
N THR A 271 -6.78 -8.30 2.13
CA THR A 271 -7.13 -7.74 0.83
C THR A 271 -7.86 -6.41 0.96
N PHE A 272 -7.88 -5.60 -0.11
CA PHE A 272 -8.69 -4.38 -0.13
C PHE A 272 -10.17 -4.71 0.12
N ARG A 273 -10.67 -5.83 -0.41
CA ARG A 273 -12.01 -6.33 -0.12
C ARG A 273 -12.21 -6.60 1.37
N ASP A 274 -11.32 -7.35 2.02
CA ASP A 274 -11.44 -7.65 3.45
C ASP A 274 -11.46 -6.39 4.30
N PHE A 275 -10.61 -5.41 3.96
CA PHE A 275 -10.61 -4.08 4.57
C PHE A 275 -11.96 -3.39 4.40
N MET A 276 -12.46 -3.26 3.17
CA MET A 276 -13.72 -2.57 2.95
C MET A 276 -14.90 -3.26 3.64
N GLU A 277 -14.99 -4.59 3.56
CA GLU A 277 -16.09 -5.37 4.14
C GLU A 277 -16.16 -5.22 5.66
N ARG A 278 -15.01 -5.13 6.35
CA ARG A 278 -14.97 -4.96 7.82
C ARG A 278 -15.11 -3.51 8.24
N VAL A 279 -14.39 -2.59 7.60
CA VAL A 279 -14.39 -1.17 7.99
C VAL A 279 -15.75 -0.53 7.78
N GLN A 280 -16.48 -0.85 6.71
CA GLN A 280 -17.80 -0.26 6.47
C GLN A 280 -18.89 -0.73 7.46
N GLN A 281 -18.63 -1.79 8.24
CA GLN A 281 -19.51 -2.26 9.32
C GLN A 281 -19.29 -1.51 10.64
N LEU A 282 -18.19 -0.77 10.78
CA LEU A 282 -17.93 0.05 11.97
C LEU A 282 -18.94 1.20 12.07
N PRO A 283 -19.16 1.74 13.29
CA PRO A 283 -20.00 2.92 13.49
C PRO A 283 -19.29 4.20 13.02
N LEU A 284 -19.09 4.31 11.69
CA LEU A 284 -18.42 5.44 11.05
C LEU A 284 -19.25 6.72 11.11
N SER A 285 -18.59 7.84 11.36
CA SER A 285 -19.15 9.18 11.12
C SER A 285 -19.49 9.36 9.63
N TRP A 286 -20.23 10.44 9.29
CA TRP A 286 -20.53 10.72 7.89
C TRP A 286 -19.27 10.99 7.05
N GLU A 287 -18.30 11.70 7.60
CA GLU A 287 -17.01 12.00 6.96
C GLU A 287 -16.19 10.72 6.74
N GLN A 288 -16.07 9.87 7.77
CA GLN A 288 -15.40 8.57 7.65
C GLN A 288 -16.11 7.65 6.65
N ARG A 289 -17.45 7.72 6.57
CA ARG A 289 -18.22 6.94 5.60
C ARG A 289 -17.96 7.42 4.18
N ASP A 290 -17.87 8.73 3.96
CA ASP A 290 -17.49 9.30 2.66
C ASP A 290 -16.10 8.84 2.21
N TRP A 291 -15.10 8.95 3.11
CA TRP A 291 -13.76 8.40 2.89
C TRP A 291 -13.79 6.92 2.47
N SER A 292 -14.51 6.08 3.22
CA SER A 292 -14.61 4.65 2.90
C SER A 292 -15.29 4.40 1.55
N ASN A 293 -16.27 5.22 1.16
CA ASN A 293 -16.94 5.10 -0.13
C ASN A 293 -16.03 5.52 -1.28
N LEU A 294 -15.22 6.57 -1.09
CA LEU A 294 -14.21 7.00 -2.06
C LEU A 294 -13.13 5.92 -2.24
N LEU A 295 -12.68 5.29 -1.16
CA LEU A 295 -11.78 4.13 -1.22
C LEU A 295 -12.37 2.99 -2.05
N TRP A 296 -13.61 2.60 -1.74
CA TRP A 296 -14.31 1.56 -2.49
C TRP A 296 -14.42 1.92 -3.97
N ALA A 297 -14.85 3.15 -4.28
CA ALA A 297 -15.07 3.61 -5.65
C ALA A 297 -13.77 3.65 -6.46
N ARG A 298 -12.65 4.04 -5.84
CA ARG A 298 -11.36 4.20 -6.52
C ARG A 298 -10.54 2.92 -6.64
N TYR A 299 -10.58 2.05 -5.63
CA TYR A 299 -9.65 0.93 -5.52
C TYR A 299 -10.32 -0.44 -5.62
N CYS A 300 -11.64 -0.54 -5.39
CA CYS A 300 -12.34 -1.83 -5.35
C CYS A 300 -13.40 -1.99 -6.45
N SER A 301 -13.99 -0.89 -6.94
CA SER A 301 -15.19 -0.93 -7.80
C SER A 301 -14.88 -0.65 -9.27
N THR A 302 -14.06 -1.49 -9.88
CA THR A 302 -13.72 -1.40 -11.32
C THR A 302 -14.93 -1.45 -12.24
N ARG A 303 -16.04 -2.06 -11.79
CA ARG A 303 -17.34 -2.04 -12.48
C ARG A 303 -17.81 -0.63 -12.86
N LEU A 304 -17.45 0.40 -12.07
CA LEU A 304 -17.78 1.81 -12.39
C LEU A 304 -17.15 2.30 -13.70
N SER A 305 -16.05 1.68 -14.12
CA SER A 305 -15.32 2.02 -15.34
C SER A 305 -15.42 0.96 -16.45
N GLU A 306 -15.83 -0.27 -16.12
CA GLU A 306 -15.78 -1.41 -17.05
C GLU A 306 -16.66 -1.24 -18.28
N SER A 307 -17.82 -0.60 -18.17
CA SER A 307 -18.69 -0.35 -19.32
C SER A 307 -17.97 0.44 -20.41
N LEU A 308 -17.08 1.35 -20.03
CA LEU A 308 -16.29 2.15 -20.97
C LEU A 308 -15.12 1.36 -21.57
N ILE A 309 -14.64 0.30 -20.90
CA ILE A 309 -13.61 -0.60 -21.47
C ILE A 309 -14.18 -1.32 -22.70
N GLU A 310 -15.43 -1.76 -22.62
CA GLU A 310 -16.10 -2.46 -23.73
C GLU A 310 -16.38 -1.52 -24.91
N GLU A 311 -16.75 -0.26 -24.62
CA GLU A 311 -16.97 0.76 -25.66
C GLU A 311 -15.70 1.19 -26.38
N LEU A 312 -14.51 0.99 -25.77
CA LEU A 312 -13.19 1.32 -26.32
C LEU A 312 -12.47 0.14 -27.00
N ARG A 313 -13.10 -1.04 -27.08
CA ARG A 313 -12.63 -2.20 -27.87
C ARG A 313 -13.10 -2.10 -29.32
#